data_AF-A0A9E2IJF4-F1
#
_entry.id   AF-A0A9E2IJF4-F1
#
_cell.length_a   1.000
_cell.length_b   1.000
_cell.length_c   1.000
_cell.angle_alpha   90.00
_cell.angle_beta   90.00
_cell.angle_gamma   90.00
#
_symmetry.space_group_name_H-M   'P 1'
#
loop_
_entity.id
_entity.type
_entity.pdbx_description
1 polymer ?
#
loop_
_entity_poly.entity_id
_entity_poly.type
_entity_poly.pdbx_seq_one_letter_code
_entity_poly.pdbx_strand_id
1 'polypeptide(L)'
;GGLINLLSVIFLLVGIYSMTRVIVNLKFFDKYPMTGVLYFNFYGVSPYYQKEEDCVYPITYVDDKGTVRKPSQEEQDSEKNSQDRCLNDVKSNRDNAKVNDINTSIFFIFLGSGILITKKFLYKHE
;
A
#
# COMPACT_ATOMS: atom_id res chain seq x y z
N GLY A 1 15.87 1.73 -32.94
CA GLY A 1 14.52 1.82 -32.34
C GLY A 1 13.97 0.54 -31.69
N GLY A 2 14.70 -0.59 -31.65
CA GLY A 2 14.20 -1.85 -31.06
C GLY A 2 14.15 -1.87 -29.53
N LEU A 3 15.15 -1.30 -28.86
CA LEU A 3 15.21 -1.21 -27.39
C LEU A 3 14.03 -0.42 -26.81
N ILE A 4 13.68 0.72 -27.41
CA ILE A 4 12.55 1.56 -26.98
C ILE A 4 11.23 0.81 -27.09
N ASN A 5 11.03 0.06 -28.19
CA ASN A 5 9.83 -0.78 -28.36
C ASN A 5 9.75 -1.87 -27.28
N LEU A 6 10.87 -2.56 -27.04
CA LEU A 6 10.93 -3.59 -26.00
C LEU A 6 10.58 -3.00 -24.63
N LEU A 7 11.17 -1.87 -24.27
CA LEU A 7 10.88 -1.18 -23.00
C LEU A 7 9.41 -0.76 -22.90
N SER A 8 8.81 -0.29 -24.00
CA SER A 8 7.39 0.11 -24.02
C SER A 8 6.46 -1.07 -23.77
N VAL A 9 6.76 -2.21 -24.40
CA VAL A 9 6.01 -3.46 -24.18
C VAL A 9 6.20 -3.93 -22.73
N ILE A 10 7.41 -3.88 -22.19
CA ILE A 10 7.67 -4.24 -20.79
C ILE A 10 6.85 -3.36 -19.84
N PHE A 11 6.86 -2.03 -20.01
CA PHE A 11 6.07 -1.13 -19.18
C PHE A 11 4.57 -1.42 -19.28
N LEU A 12 4.07 -1.66 -20.50
CA LEU A 12 2.66 -2.00 -20.70
C LEU A 12 2.30 -3.30 -19.97
N LEU A 13 3.12 -4.35 -20.09
CA LEU A 13 2.90 -5.63 -19.42
C LEU A 13 2.95 -5.51 -17.89
N VAL A 14 3.91 -4.76 -17.35
CA VAL A 14 4.00 -4.47 -15.90
C VAL A 14 2.74 -3.73 -15.43
N GLY A 15 2.29 -2.72 -16.18
CA GLY A 15 1.08 -1.97 -15.87
C GLY A 15 -0.19 -2.83 -15.89
N ILE A 16 -0.35 -3.69 -16.91
CA ILE A 16 -1.48 -4.64 -17.01
C ILE A 16 -1.45 -5.64 -15.85
N TYR A 17 -0.30 -6.26 -15.58
CA TYR A 17 -0.12 -7.19 -14.47
C TYR A 17 -0.51 -6.53 -13.15
N SER A 18 0.00 -5.32 -12.91
CA SER A 18 -0.28 -4.57 -11.69
C SER A 18 -1.77 -4.26 -11.55
N MET A 19 -2.42 -3.82 -12.64
CA MET A 19 -3.86 -3.54 -12.65
C MET A 19 -4.70 -4.79 -12.41
N THR A 20 -4.34 -5.93 -13.00
CA THR A 20 -5.03 -7.21 -12.75
C THR A 20 -4.96 -7.57 -11.27
N ARG A 21 -3.78 -7.42 -10.64
CA ARG A 21 -3.61 -7.68 -9.21
C ARG A 21 -4.40 -6.69 -8.35
N VAL A 22 -4.48 -5.42 -8.71
CA VAL A 22 -5.36 -4.44 -8.05
C VAL A 22 -6.82 -4.91 -8.09
N ILE A 23 -7.31 -5.33 -9.26
CA ILE A 23 -8.69 -5.82 -9.42
C ILE A 23 -8.94 -7.06 -8.57
N VAL A 24 -8.00 -8.01 -8.55
CA VAL A 24 -8.08 -9.20 -7.71
C VAL A 24 -8.11 -8.82 -6.23
N ASN A 25 -7.23 -7.93 -5.80
CA ASN A 25 -7.17 -7.46 -4.42
C ASN A 25 -8.48 -6.80 -3.98
N LEU A 26 -9.13 -6.03 -4.86
CA LEU A 26 -10.40 -5.36 -4.56
C LEU A 26 -11.60 -6.31 -4.55
N LYS A 27 -11.56 -7.41 -5.30
CA LYS A 27 -12.70 -8.35 -5.42
C LYS A 27 -12.65 -9.51 -4.43
N PHE A 28 -11.46 -9.96 -4.06
CA PHE A 28 -11.30 -11.22 -3.31
C PHE A 28 -10.86 -11.02 -1.86
N PHE A 29 -10.49 -9.82 -1.44
CA PHE A 29 -10.10 -9.54 -0.06
C PHE A 29 -11.05 -8.52 0.56
N ASP A 30 -11.50 -8.79 1.79
CA ASP A 30 -12.34 -7.87 2.56
C ASP A 30 -11.61 -6.55 2.88
N LYS A 31 -10.29 -6.65 3.05
CA LYS A 31 -9.40 -5.51 3.31
C LYS A 31 -8.26 -5.55 2.31
N TYR A 32 -7.95 -4.39 1.71
CA TYR A 32 -6.85 -4.29 0.76
C TYR A 32 -5.53 -4.69 1.46
N PRO A 33 -4.66 -5.50 0.84
CA PRO A 33 -3.39 -5.87 1.45
C PRO A 33 -2.49 -4.65 1.66
N MET A 34 -1.76 -4.62 2.78
CA MET A 34 -0.79 -3.53 3.05
C MET A 34 0.46 -3.61 2.17
N THR A 35 0.78 -4.80 1.67
CA THR A 35 1.88 -4.98 0.72
C THR A 35 1.39 -4.56 -0.66
N GLY A 36 2.01 -3.54 -1.23
CA GLY A 36 1.76 -3.13 -2.61
C GLY A 36 2.01 -4.27 -3.60
N VAL A 37 1.28 -4.24 -4.71
CA VAL A 37 1.38 -5.22 -5.81
C VAL A 37 2.78 -5.24 -6.42
N LEU A 38 3.37 -4.06 -6.56
CA LEU A 38 4.76 -3.88 -6.96
C LEU A 38 5.53 -3.33 -5.75
N TYR A 39 6.72 -3.87 -5.49
CA TYR A 39 7.57 -3.41 -4.38
C TYR A 39 8.21 -2.03 -4.62
N PHE A 40 7.82 -1.34 -5.70
CA PHE A 40 8.32 -0.01 -5.99
C PHE A 40 7.57 1.02 -5.15
N ASN A 41 8.26 1.54 -4.13
CA ASN A 41 7.77 2.58 -3.24
C ASN A 41 7.82 3.99 -3.86
N PHE A 42 7.31 4.14 -5.08
CA PHE A 42 7.30 5.45 -5.76
C PHE A 42 6.46 6.49 -5.00
N TYR A 43 5.42 6.07 -4.27
CA TYR A 43 4.49 6.97 -3.57
C TYR A 43 4.43 6.72 -2.05
N GLY A 44 5.47 6.13 -1.46
CA GLY A 44 5.66 6.12 0.00
C GLY A 44 4.85 5.10 0.80
N VAL A 45 4.72 3.85 0.33
CA VAL A 45 4.10 2.79 1.15
C VAL A 45 5.10 2.33 2.22
N SER A 46 4.67 2.26 3.48
CA SER A 46 5.52 1.77 4.56
C SER A 46 5.93 0.31 4.28
N PRO A 47 7.23 -0.06 4.39
CA PRO A 47 7.66 -1.44 4.28
C PRO A 47 7.26 -2.29 5.50
N TYR A 48 6.77 -1.65 6.56
CA TYR A 48 6.34 -2.32 7.78
C TYR A 48 4.90 -2.82 7.65
N TYR A 49 4.77 -4.14 7.68
CA TYR A 49 3.49 -4.83 7.76
C TYR A 49 3.12 -5.03 9.23
N GLN A 50 2.11 -4.29 9.71
CA GLN A 50 1.56 -4.46 11.05
C GLN A 50 0.14 -5.01 10.95
N LYS A 51 -0.16 -6.14 11.59
CA LYS A 51 -1.52 -6.69 11.59
C LYS A 51 -2.38 -5.92 12.59
N GLU A 52 -3.68 -5.89 12.35
CA GLU A 52 -4.62 -5.32 13.34
C GLU A 52 -4.57 -6.08 14.68
N GLU A 53 -4.29 -7.38 14.63
CA GLU A 53 -4.13 -8.23 15.81
C GLU A 53 -2.93 -7.78 16.68
N ASP A 54 -1.92 -7.16 16.07
CA ASP A 54 -0.73 -6.65 16.76
C ASP A 54 -1.01 -5.29 17.46
N CYS A 55 -2.19 -4.69 17.28
CA CYS A 55 -2.58 -3.45 17.95
C CYS A 55 -3.06 -3.66 19.40
N VAL A 56 -3.05 -4.89 19.90
CA VAL A 56 -3.36 -5.20 21.30
C VAL A 56 -2.07 -5.20 22.12
N TYR A 57 -1.92 -4.22 23.00
CA TYR A 57 -0.76 -4.08 23.88
C TYR A 57 -1.12 -4.52 25.30
N PRO A 58 -0.74 -5.72 25.74
CA PRO A 58 -0.98 -6.12 27.13
C PRO A 58 -0.05 -5.35 28.07
N ILE A 59 -0.60 -4.42 28.86
CA ILE A 59 0.15 -3.66 29.88
C ILE A 59 -0.28 -4.15 31.27
N THR A 60 0.71 -4.40 32.14
CA THR A 60 0.46 -4.69 33.55
C THR A 60 0.72 -3.43 34.37
N TYR A 61 -0.27 -3.00 35.14
CA TYR A 61 -0.18 -1.82 35.98
C TYR A 61 0.22 -2.19 37.40
N VAL A 62 1.17 -1.46 37.96
CA VAL A 62 1.74 -1.72 39.28
C VAL A 62 1.55 -0.48 40.16
N ASP A 63 1.30 -0.69 41.45
CA ASP A 63 1.25 0.39 42.43
C ASP A 63 2.66 0.74 42.96
N ASP A 64 2.74 1.78 43.81
CA ASP A 64 4.00 2.23 44.44
C ASP A 64 4.66 1.17 45.35
N LYS A 65 3.93 0.08 45.67
CA LYS A 65 4.39 -1.03 46.51
C LYS A 65 4.80 -2.24 45.68
N GLY A 66 4.77 -2.15 44.35
CA GLY A 66 5.13 -3.27 43.47
C GLY A 66 4.02 -4.30 43.28
N THR A 67 2.79 -4.02 43.70
CA THR A 67 1.65 -4.94 43.55
C THR A 67 0.85 -4.64 42.29
N VAL A 68 0.41 -5.71 41.61
CA VAL A 68 -0.42 -5.57 40.40
C VAL A 68 -1.77 -4.98 40.78
N ARG A 69 -2.12 -3.88 40.12
CA ARG A 69 -3.40 -3.18 40.33
C ARG A 69 -4.20 -3.13 39.04
N LYS A 70 -5.48 -2.79 39.17
CA LYS A 70 -6.31 -2.45 38.01
C LYS A 70 -5.87 -1.10 37.44
N PRO A 71 -5.95 -0.92 36.10
CA PRO A 71 -5.67 0.37 35.47
C PRO A 71 -6.65 1.42 35.96
N SER A 72 -6.15 2.65 36.13
CA SER A 72 -6.99 3.84 36.35
C SER A 72 -7.79 4.15 35.08
N GLN A 73 -8.78 5.04 35.19
CA GLN A 73 -9.56 5.45 34.02
C GLN A 73 -8.67 6.14 32.96
N GLU A 74 -7.75 7.00 33.39
CA GLU A 74 -6.81 7.69 32.49
C GLU A 74 -5.88 6.70 31.76
N GLU A 75 -5.46 5.64 32.43
CA GLU A 75 -4.63 4.59 31.83
C GLU A 75 -5.40 3.78 30.78
N GLN A 76 -6.65 3.42 31.07
CA GLN A 76 -7.54 2.75 30.11
C GLN A 76 -7.81 3.64 28.89
N ASP A 77 -8.04 4.94 29.11
CA ASP A 77 -8.28 5.89 28.03
C ASP A 77 -7.02 6.07 27.17
N SER A 78 -5.83 6.07 27.78
CA SER A 78 -4.54 6.11 27.09
C SER A 78 -4.25 4.84 26.26
N GLU A 79 -4.55 3.66 26.81
CA GLU A 79 -4.45 2.38 26.08
C GLU A 79 -5.38 2.38 24.87
N LYS A 80 -6.64 2.76 25.06
CA LYS A 80 -7.62 2.84 23.97
C LYS A 80 -7.18 3.81 22.89
N ASN A 81 -6.69 4.99 23.27
CA ASN A 81 -6.15 5.97 22.32
C ASN A 81 -4.95 5.42 21.54
N SER A 82 -4.09 4.63 22.18
CA SER A 82 -2.93 4.01 21.54
C SER A 82 -3.34 2.90 20.57
N GLN A 83 -4.32 2.09 20.97
CA GLN A 83 -4.91 1.05 20.12
C GLN A 83 -5.63 1.67 18.91
N ASP A 84 -6.42 2.72 19.11
CA ASP A 84 -7.12 3.42 18.02
C ASP A 84 -6.15 4.05 17.02
N ARG A 85 -5.05 4.64 17.51
CA ARG A 85 -3.97 5.14 16.63
C ARG A 85 -3.37 4.02 15.79
N CYS A 86 -3.01 2.90 16.41
CA CYS A 86 -2.47 1.74 15.70
C CYS A 86 -3.41 1.23 14.61
N LEU A 87 -4.70 1.06 14.92
CA LEU A 87 -5.70 0.61 13.95
C LEU A 87 -5.87 1.62 12.79
N ASN A 88 -5.81 2.93 13.10
CA ASN A 88 -5.86 3.98 12.09
C ASN A 88 -4.63 3.98 11.19
N ASP A 89 -3.44 3.75 11.74
CA ASP A 89 -2.21 3.65 10.95
C ASP A 89 -2.25 2.44 10.01
N VAL A 90 -2.71 1.28 10.50
CA VAL A 90 -2.91 0.07 9.68
C VAL A 90 -3.91 0.35 8.54
N LYS A 91 -5.02 1.04 8.83
CA LYS A 91 -6.00 1.43 7.82
C LYS A 91 -5.39 2.40 6.79
N SER A 92 -4.70 3.44 7.25
CA SER A 92 -4.02 4.42 6.40
C SER A 92 -3.00 3.76 5.47
N ASN A 93 -2.22 2.81 5.97
CA ASN A 93 -1.25 2.06 5.18
C ASN A 93 -1.91 1.25 4.06
N ARG A 94 -3.08 0.65 4.30
CA ARG A 94 -3.84 -0.05 3.25
C ARG A 94 -4.37 0.90 2.19
N ASP A 95 -4.90 2.04 2.60
CA ASP A 95 -5.40 3.05 1.68
C ASP A 95 -4.26 3.61 0.81
N ASN A 96 -3.10 3.86 1.41
CA ASN A 96 -1.90 4.29 0.69
C ASN A 96 -1.39 3.20 -0.27
N ALA A 97 -1.35 1.94 0.15
CA ALA A 97 -0.97 0.81 -0.72
C ALA A 97 -1.92 0.70 -1.93
N LYS A 98 -3.23 0.79 -1.69
CA LYS A 98 -4.25 0.78 -2.74
C LYS A 98 -4.06 1.92 -3.74
N VAL A 99 -3.88 3.14 -3.26
CA VAL A 99 -3.69 4.32 -4.13
C VAL A 99 -2.38 4.21 -4.90
N ASN A 100 -1.29 3.80 -4.25
CA ASN A 100 0.01 3.57 -4.89
C ASN A 100 -0.11 2.53 -6.01
N ASP A 101 -0.77 1.41 -5.77
CA ASP A 101 -0.91 0.34 -6.76
C ASP A 101 -1.75 0.78 -7.95
N ILE A 102 -2.87 1.48 -7.72
CA ILE A 102 -3.70 2.04 -8.80
C ILE A 102 -2.88 3.02 -9.64
N ASN A 103 -2.23 3.99 -8.99
CA ASN A 103 -1.47 5.04 -9.69
C ASN A 103 -0.29 4.46 -10.47
N THR A 104 0.44 3.53 -9.88
CA THR A 104 1.59 2.86 -10.52
C THR A 104 1.13 2.03 -11.71
N SER A 105 0.01 1.31 -11.59
CA SER A 105 -0.57 0.53 -12.69
C SER A 105 -0.94 1.43 -13.87
N ILE A 106 -1.65 2.52 -13.58
CA ILE A 106 -2.08 3.51 -14.58
C ILE A 106 -0.85 4.14 -15.24
N PHE A 107 0.12 4.60 -14.44
CA PHE A 107 1.36 5.20 -14.93
C PHE A 107 2.07 4.30 -15.94
N PHE A 108 2.28 3.02 -15.62
CA PHE A 108 2.96 2.09 -16.53
C PHE A 108 2.16 1.77 -17.79
N ILE A 109 0.82 1.68 -17.70
CA ILE A 109 -0.04 1.52 -18.88
C ILE A 109 0.09 2.75 -19.79
N PHE A 110 0.00 3.97 -19.24
CA PHE A 110 0.14 5.20 -20.00
C PHE A 110 1.53 5.38 -20.58
N LEU A 111 2.58 5.05 -19.83
CA LEU A 111 3.96 5.13 -20.31
C LEU A 111 4.19 4.15 -21.47
N GLY A 112 3.79 2.88 -21.29
CA GLY A 112 3.95 1.85 -22.33
C GLY A 112 3.12 2.15 -23.59
N SER A 113 1.85 2.48 -23.45
CA SER A 113 0.97 2.81 -24.58
C SER A 113 1.35 4.14 -25.24
N GLY A 114 1.70 5.15 -24.45
CA GLY A 114 2.10 6.47 -24.92
C GLY A 114 3.34 6.43 -25.80
N ILE A 115 4.38 5.68 -25.41
CA ILE A 115 5.58 5.54 -26.26
C ILE A 115 5.25 4.84 -27.59
N LEU A 116 4.42 3.80 -27.57
CA LEU A 116 4.00 3.09 -28.79
C LEU A 116 3.18 3.99 -29.74
N ILE A 117 2.23 4.76 -29.20
CA ILE A 117 1.36 5.65 -29.96
C ILE A 117 2.16 6.82 -30.54
N THR A 118 2.97 7.51 -29.72
CA THR A 118 3.77 8.66 -30.16
C THR A 118 4.77 8.24 -31.24
N LYS A 119 5.40 7.06 -31.11
CA LYS A 119 6.27 6.54 -32.15
C LYS A 119 5.52 6.28 -33.46
N LYS A 120 4.32 5.71 -33.41
CA LYS A 120 3.48 5.49 -34.60
C LYS A 120 3.12 6.81 -35.30
N PHE A 121 2.90 7.88 -34.55
CA PHE A 121 2.64 9.20 -35.11
C PHE A 121 3.89 9.86 -35.70
N LEU A 122 5.04 9.80 -35.01
CA LEU A 122 6.29 10.38 -35.48
C LEU A 122 6.81 9.69 -36.76
N TYR A 123 6.77 8.36 -36.83
CA TYR A 123 7.16 7.61 -38.04
C TYR A 123 6.21 7.77 -39.23
N LYS A 124 5.02 8.36 -39.02
CA LYS A 124 4.06 8.64 -40.11
C LYS A 124 4.32 9.99 -40.76
N HIS A 125 5.16 10.84 -40.15
CA HIS A 125 5.52 12.18 -40.61
C HIS A 125 6.94 12.28 -41.18
N GLU A 126 7.70 11.19 -41.16
CA GLU A 126 8.92 10.96 -41.97
C GLU A 126 8.57 10.17 -43.23
#